data_AF-A0A0A0BP60-F1
#
_entry.id   AF-A0A0A0BP60-F1
#
_cell.length_a   1.000
_cell.length_b   1.000
_cell.length_c   1.000
_cell.angle_alpha   90.00
_cell.angle_beta   90.00
_cell.angle_gamma   90.00
#
_symmetry.space_group_name_H-M   'P 1'
#
loop_
_entity.id
_entity.type
_entity.pdbx_description
1 polymer ?
#
loop_
_entity_poly.entity_id
_entity_poly.type
_entity_poly.pdbx_seq_one_letter_code
_entity_poly.pdbx_strand_id
1 'polypeptide(L)'
;MTAATDVEGIELLVPAGYDVLWSVVVLANLVLLGAALVVWSRARVTGGGGLLDVLVILLVPFLGPAAYLTGRALARRRTAS
;
A
#
# COMPACT_ATOMS: atom_id res chain seq x y z
N MET A 1 14.12 13.15 -35.81
CA MET A 1 13.27 14.12 -35.08
C MET A 1 12.57 13.39 -33.94
N THR A 2 13.29 13.14 -32.84
CA THR A 2 12.76 12.67 -31.56
C THR A 2 12.41 13.91 -30.75
N ALA A 3 11.21 14.44 -31.01
CA ALA A 3 10.72 15.64 -30.36
C ALA A 3 10.13 15.29 -28.99
N ALA A 4 10.68 15.93 -27.96
CA ALA A 4 9.98 16.39 -26.77
C ALA A 4 9.24 15.35 -25.92
N THR A 5 9.98 14.61 -25.09
CA THR A 5 9.45 14.16 -23.78
C THR A 5 10.15 14.81 -22.60
N ASP A 6 10.98 15.83 -22.84
CA ASP A 6 11.37 16.81 -21.82
C ASP A 6 10.24 17.84 -21.71
N VAL A 7 9.16 17.45 -21.02
CA VAL A 7 8.26 18.43 -20.41
C VAL A 7 8.68 18.49 -18.94
N GLU A 8 9.60 19.40 -18.67
CA GLU A 8 9.97 19.87 -17.33
C GLU A 8 8.71 20.35 -16.61
N GLY A 9 8.03 19.41 -15.97
CA GLY A 9 6.75 19.59 -15.28
C GLY A 9 6.68 18.71 -14.06
N ILE A 10 7.78 18.67 -13.29
CA ILE A 10 7.85 18.20 -11.91
C ILE A 10 7.41 16.73 -11.72
N GLU A 11 8.40 15.84 -11.59
CA GLU A 11 8.29 14.46 -11.08
C GLU A 11 7.85 14.39 -9.58
N LEU A 12 6.85 15.17 -9.17
CA LEU A 12 6.25 15.09 -7.83
C LEU A 12 5.04 14.17 -7.78
N LEU A 13 4.36 13.93 -8.91
CA LEU A 13 3.22 13.02 -8.96
C LEU A 13 3.67 11.57 -8.73
N VAL A 14 2.93 10.89 -7.84
CA VAL A 14 2.99 9.44 -7.71
C VAL A 14 2.59 8.85 -9.06
N PRO A 15 3.34 7.86 -9.62
CA PRO A 15 2.99 7.28 -10.91
C PRO A 15 1.56 6.73 -10.89
N ALA A 16 0.76 6.97 -11.93
CA ALA A 16 -0.62 6.50 -11.97
C ALA A 16 -0.75 4.97 -11.75
N GLY A 17 0.23 4.19 -12.23
CA GLY A 17 0.29 2.75 -11.99
C GLY A 17 0.46 2.37 -10.51
N TYR A 18 1.13 3.22 -9.72
CA TYR A 18 1.26 3.04 -8.28
C TYR A 18 -0.10 3.20 -7.59
N ASP A 19 -0.85 4.25 -7.94
CA ASP A 19 -2.17 4.49 -7.35
C ASP A 19 -3.16 3.38 -7.70
N VAL A 20 -3.15 2.90 -8.94
CA VAL A 20 -3.98 1.76 -9.37
C VAL A 20 -3.64 0.49 -8.60
N LEU A 21 -2.34 0.16 -8.48
CA LEU A 21 -1.89 -1.03 -7.76
C LEU A 21 -2.35 -0.99 -6.29
N TRP A 22 -2.13 0.12 -5.60
CA TRP A 22 -2.52 0.24 -4.18
C TRP A 22 -4.03 0.28 -3.99
N SER A 23 -4.77 0.86 -4.92
CA SER A 23 -6.23 0.82 -4.89
C SER A 23 -6.75 -0.63 -4.98
N VAL A 24 -6.19 -1.44 -5.88
CA VAL A 24 -6.53 -2.87 -6.00
C VAL A 24 -6.17 -3.63 -4.72
N VAL A 25 -4.99 -3.38 -4.15
CA VAL A 25 -4.57 -4.00 -2.88
C VAL A 25 -5.50 -3.64 -1.73
N VAL A 26 -5.93 -2.38 -1.63
CA VAL A 26 -6.90 -1.94 -0.61
C VAL A 26 -8.24 -2.64 -0.80
N LEU A 27 -8.76 -2.71 -2.02
CA LEU A 27 -10.01 -3.41 -2.31
C LEU A 27 -9.95 -4.90 -1.95
N ALA A 28 -8.85 -5.57 -2.29
CA ALA A 28 -8.63 -6.97 -1.91
C ALA A 28 -8.60 -7.14 -0.38
N ASN A 29 -7.92 -6.25 0.35
CA ASN A 29 -7.90 -6.27 1.81
C ASN A 29 -9.28 -6.05 2.44
N LEU A 30 -10.13 -5.19 1.87
CA LEU A 30 -11.51 -5.03 2.36
C LEU A 30 -12.33 -6.32 2.22
N VAL A 31 -12.17 -7.03 1.10
CA VAL A 31 -12.82 -8.33 0.88
C VAL A 31 -12.30 -9.37 1.88
N LEU A 32 -10.98 -9.45 2.06
CA LEU A 32 -10.35 -10.34 3.04
C LEU A 32 -10.79 -10.01 4.47
N LEU A 33 -10.91 -8.73 4.84
CA LEU A 33 -11.39 -8.29 6.15
C LEU A 33 -12.82 -8.78 6.38
N GLY A 34 -13.70 -8.58 5.40
CA GLY A 34 -15.07 -9.08 5.46
C GLY A 34 -15.12 -10.60 5.63
N ALA A 35 -14.32 -11.33 4.86
CA ALA A 35 -14.21 -12.78 4.97
C ALA A 35 -13.70 -13.23 6.35
N ALA A 36 -12.66 -12.57 6.89
CA ALA A 36 -12.11 -12.85 8.21
C ALA A 36 -13.17 -12.63 9.31
N LEU A 37 -13.93 -11.54 9.25
CA LEU A 37 -15.02 -11.27 10.20
C LEU A 37 -16.14 -12.31 10.11
N VAL A 38 -16.52 -12.74 8.90
CA VAL A 38 -17.51 -13.81 8.70
C VAL A 38 -17.02 -15.12 9.28
N VAL A 39 -15.78 -15.51 9.01
CA VAL A 39 -15.17 -16.71 9.61
C VAL A 39 -15.13 -16.59 11.13
N TRP A 40 -14.71 -15.44 11.66
CA TRP A 40 -14.57 -15.24 13.09
C TRP A 40 -15.92 -15.32 13.83
N SER A 41 -16.96 -14.70 13.26
CA SER A 41 -18.33 -14.75 13.79
C SER A 41 -18.90 -16.17 13.78
N ARG A 42 -18.55 -16.98 12.76
CA ARG A 42 -19.02 -18.36 12.63
C ARG A 42 -18.26 -19.34 13.51
N ALA A 43 -16.96 -19.15 13.70
CA ALA A 43 -16.09 -20.14 14.32
C ALA A 43 -15.91 -19.96 15.85
N ARG A 44 -16.54 -18.95 16.49
CA ARG A 44 -16.36 -18.61 17.92
C ARG A 44 -14.89 -18.63 18.35
N VAL A 45 -13.98 -18.20 17.48
CA VAL A 45 -12.54 -18.35 17.68
C VAL A 45 -12.11 -17.40 18.80
N THR A 46 -11.83 -17.93 19.98
CA THR A 46 -11.29 -17.18 21.14
C THR A 46 -9.76 -17.16 21.18
N GLY A 47 -9.09 -17.62 20.11
CA GLY A 47 -7.63 -17.74 20.03
C GLY A 47 -6.94 -16.65 19.20
N GLY A 48 -5.67 -16.39 19.49
CA GLY A 48 -4.86 -15.31 18.90
C GLY A 48 -4.59 -15.39 17.39
N GLY A 49 -4.93 -16.49 16.72
CA GLY A 49 -4.78 -16.63 15.26
C GLY A 49 -5.63 -15.63 14.46
N GLY A 50 -6.87 -15.39 14.88
CA GLY A 50 -7.75 -14.41 14.21
C GLY A 50 -7.25 -12.97 14.32
N LEU A 51 -6.54 -12.63 15.41
CA LEU A 51 -5.92 -11.32 15.57
C LEU A 51 -4.75 -11.13 14.58
N LEU A 52 -3.98 -12.18 14.33
CA LEU A 52 -2.91 -12.18 13.34
C LEU A 52 -3.45 -11.96 11.92
N ASP A 53 -4.52 -12.65 11.54
CA ASP A 53 -5.17 -12.47 10.24
C ASP A 53 -5.66 -11.04 10.04
N VAL A 54 -6.33 -10.48 11.05
CA VAL A 54 -6.77 -9.07 11.02
C VAL A 54 -5.59 -8.12 10.92
N LEU A 55 -4.52 -8.33 11.69
CA LEU A 55 -3.32 -7.50 11.62
C LEU A 55 -2.66 -7.56 10.25
N VAL A 56 -2.56 -8.74 9.62
CA VAL A 56 -1.99 -8.88 8.27
C VAL A 56 -2.85 -8.13 7.25
N ILE A 57 -4.16 -8.34 7.27
CA ILE A 57 -5.10 -7.65 6.37
C ILE A 57 -5.02 -6.13 6.53
N LEU A 58 -4.86 -5.65 7.76
CA LEU A 58 -4.74 -4.22 8.03
C LEU A 58 -3.37 -3.65 7.69
N LEU A 59 -2.27 -4.39 7.86
CA LEU A 59 -0.91 -3.85 7.72
C LEU A 59 -0.34 -3.94 6.30
N VAL A 60 -0.68 -5.01 5.55
CA VAL A 60 -0.26 -5.20 4.16
C VAL A 60 -0.50 -3.98 3.25
N PRO A 61 -1.66 -3.28 3.27
CA PRO A 61 -1.89 -2.15 2.38
C PRO A 61 -1.00 -0.93 2.67
N PHE A 62 -0.34 -0.88 3.83
CA PHE A 62 0.53 0.24 4.21
C PHE A 62 2.01 0.00 3.92
N LEU A 63 2.43 -1.24 3.67
CA LEU A 63 3.85 -1.58 3.55
C LEU A 63 4.52 -0.90 2.35
N GLY A 64 3.88 -0.89 1.18
CA GLY A 64 4.50 -0.23 0.02
C GLY A 64 4.34 1.29 -0.02
N PRO A 65 3.22 1.90 0.44
CA PRO A 65 3.15 3.33 0.75
C PRO A 65 4.26 3.78 1.69
N ALA A 66 4.47 3.05 2.79
CA ALA A 66 5.55 3.33 3.70
C ALA A 66 6.92 3.22 3.00
N ALA A 67 7.20 2.10 2.33
CA ALA A 67 8.48 1.89 1.65
C ALA A 67 8.79 2.95 0.59
N TYR A 68 7.80 3.33 -0.23
CA TYR A 68 7.95 4.36 -1.26
C TYR A 68 8.23 5.74 -0.65
N LEU A 69 7.45 6.14 0.36
CA LEU A 69 7.62 7.43 1.03
C LEU A 69 8.95 7.51 1.76
N THR A 70 9.36 6.43 2.44
CA THR A 70 10.66 6.34 3.11
C THR A 70 11.82 6.42 2.12
N GLY A 71 11.73 5.70 0.99
CA GLY A 71 12.73 5.77 -0.08
C GLY A 71 12.89 7.20 -0.62
N ARG A 72 11.76 7.88 -0.88
CA ARG A 72 11.77 9.28 -1.34
C ARG A 72 12.32 10.25 -0.29
N ALA A 73 12.00 10.03 0.99
CA ALA A 73 12.53 10.83 2.09
C ALA A 73 14.06 10.66 2.23
N LEU A 74 14.56 9.43 2.08
CA LEU A 74 15.99 9.14 2.14
C LEU A 74 16.75 9.73 0.96
N ALA A 75 16.20 9.63 -0.26
CA ALA A 75 16.79 10.23 -1.46
C ALA A 75 16.94 11.75 -1.31
N ARG A 76 15.90 12.44 -0.80
CA ARG A 76 15.95 13.89 -0.53
C ARG A 76 17.00 14.30 0.50
N ARG A 77 17.26 13.47 1.51
CA ARG A 77 18.31 13.75 2.52
C ARG A 77 19.71 13.66 1.93
N ARG A 78 19.96 12.77 0.97
CA ARG A 78 21.27 12.63 0.32
C ARG A 78 21.63 13.78 -0.63
N THR A 79 20.64 14.45 -1.22
CA THR A 79 20.87 15.58 -2.12
C THR A 79 21.05 16.92 -1.38
N ALA A 80 20.74 16.96 -0.07
CA ALA A 80 20.84 18.16 0.76
C ALA A 80 22.14 18.22 1.59
N SER A 81 22.99 17.18 1.51
CA SER A 81 24.31 17.07 2.15
C SER A 81 25.42 17.21 1.12
#